data_AF-A0AAW6ASK9-F1
#
_entry.id   AF-A0AAW6ASK9-F1
#
_cell.length_a   1.000
_cell.length_b   1.000
_cell.length_c   1.000
_cell.angle_alpha   90.00
_cell.angle_beta   90.00
_cell.angle_gamma   90.00
#
_symmetry.space_group_name_H-M   'P 1'
#
loop_
_entity.id
_entity.type
_entity.pdbx_description
1 polymer ?
#
loop_
_entity_poly.entity_id
_entity_poly.type
_entity_poly.pdbx_seq_one_letter_code
_entity_poly.pdbx_strand_id
1 'polypeptide(L)'
;MKKERIRRIPVNDMDIKAVERWLNDMAARGLFLSSTGSSWWRFYEDEPEEVRYRLEPVEERDGKLDHLKNEDYEKMGWKYVASHKDWYHIYLAQSGTAEELHTDPFVKSMLFQKYQKSLWSIALSDMIILGVLIMGIYRLFSTEVSGPALFLASPLFLQNAVVGTLLLIMPLRTAAAIYKVWKLRKDLENGKSGEDGAEALCRIRYSSRAGYAVTFLIAASILTVFTGVGTGAPIEQEIRERQLPVLQELETGGVTAAPGENDTGNVIYFFNPFLKERYEIRQQGYVEREGKNSENKDKLSFLKADLYDARFTWLSEALCRELVEEHLSHHGGGYRVLAKEGYDSFSLLEDGKSQILVARRGKKVLVLYYQGREKLEDKAGVLGTILES
;
A
#
# COMPACT_ATOMS: atom_id res chain seq x y z
N MET A 1 -10.40 -7.75 -48.92
CA MET A 1 -9.81 -7.23 -47.67
C MET A 1 -8.99 -8.35 -47.06
N LYS A 2 -7.69 -8.15 -46.82
CA LYS A 2 -6.85 -9.17 -46.17
C LYS A 2 -7.34 -9.38 -44.74
N LYS A 3 -7.33 -10.63 -44.27
CA LYS A 3 -7.87 -10.99 -42.95
C LYS A 3 -6.87 -10.60 -41.87
N GLU A 4 -7.30 -9.77 -40.92
CA GLU A 4 -6.43 -9.34 -39.82
C GLU A 4 -6.47 -10.32 -38.63
N ARG A 5 -5.31 -10.50 -37.99
CA ARG A 5 -5.11 -11.32 -36.81
C ARG A 5 -4.32 -10.55 -35.77
N ILE A 6 -4.72 -10.68 -34.50
CA ILE A 6 -3.97 -10.11 -33.38
C ILE A 6 -3.19 -11.23 -32.71
N ARG A 7 -1.88 -11.04 -32.54
CA ARG A 7 -1.01 -11.96 -31.80
C ARG A 7 -0.30 -11.23 -30.68
N ARG A 8 -0.17 -11.89 -29.54
CA ARG A 8 0.65 -11.42 -28.44
C ARG A 8 2.12 -11.73 -28.74
N ILE A 9 3.00 -10.76 -28.56
CA ILE A 9 4.44 -11.00 -28.64
C ILE A 9 4.84 -12.01 -27.53
N PRO A 10 5.42 -13.17 -27.89
CA PRO A 10 5.79 -14.20 -26.91
C PRO A 10 7.16 -13.96 -26.28
N VAL A 11 7.96 -13.08 -26.89
CA VAL A 11 9.35 -12.74 -26.52
C VAL A 11 9.41 -11.36 -25.87
N ASN A 12 10.54 -10.98 -25.28
CA ASN A 12 10.72 -9.61 -24.78
C ASN A 12 10.77 -8.65 -25.96
N ASP A 13 9.99 -7.57 -25.91
CA ASP A 13 9.93 -6.52 -26.93
C ASP A 13 11.26 -5.75 -27.08
N MET A 14 12.17 -5.84 -26.10
CA MET A 14 13.53 -5.32 -26.18
C MET A 14 14.55 -6.30 -26.79
N ASP A 15 14.19 -7.59 -26.94
CA ASP A 15 15.07 -8.59 -27.55
C ASP A 15 14.97 -8.52 -29.07
N ILE A 16 15.76 -7.64 -29.68
CA ILE A 16 15.72 -7.44 -31.13
C ILE A 16 15.85 -8.77 -31.88
N LYS A 17 16.83 -9.62 -31.54
CA LYS A 17 17.04 -10.89 -32.24
C LYS A 17 15.87 -11.86 -32.04
N ALA A 18 15.32 -11.95 -30.82
CA ALA A 18 14.17 -12.82 -30.59
C ALA A 18 12.89 -12.30 -31.27
N VAL A 19 12.72 -10.97 -31.36
CA VAL A 19 11.61 -10.35 -32.08
C VAL A 19 11.75 -10.55 -33.59
N GLU A 20 12.95 -10.38 -34.15
CA GLU A 20 13.24 -10.67 -35.56
C GLU A 20 12.93 -12.13 -35.90
N ARG A 21 13.42 -13.08 -35.09
CA ARG A 21 13.12 -14.53 -35.25
C ARG A 21 11.62 -14.79 -35.19
N TRP A 22 10.93 -14.21 -34.22
CA TRP A 22 9.49 -14.38 -34.10
C TRP A 22 8.71 -13.81 -35.29
N LEU A 23 9.09 -12.63 -35.80
CA LEU A 23 8.46 -12.03 -36.98
C LEU A 23 8.72 -12.85 -38.24
N ASN A 24 9.93 -13.36 -38.42
CA ASN A 24 10.27 -14.28 -39.53
C ASN A 24 9.42 -15.57 -39.45
N ASP A 25 9.29 -16.16 -38.25
CA ASP A 25 8.43 -17.33 -38.02
C ASP A 25 6.95 -17.06 -38.30
N MET A 26 6.47 -15.83 -38.09
CA MET A 26 5.10 -15.44 -38.41
C MET A 26 4.90 -15.29 -39.92
N ALA A 27 5.83 -14.65 -40.63
CA ALA A 27 5.70 -14.50 -42.09
C ALA A 27 5.89 -15.83 -42.85
N ALA A 28 6.73 -16.75 -42.35
CA ALA A 28 6.80 -18.12 -42.85
C ALA A 28 5.46 -18.89 -42.69
N ARG A 29 4.55 -18.40 -41.85
CA ARG A 29 3.17 -18.93 -41.68
C ARG A 29 2.13 -18.10 -42.43
N GLY A 30 2.54 -17.15 -43.28
CA GLY A 30 1.66 -16.24 -44.02
C GLY A 30 1.09 -15.10 -43.18
N LEU A 31 1.69 -14.76 -42.03
CA LEU A 31 1.26 -13.66 -41.17
C LEU A 31 2.27 -12.51 -41.22
N PHE A 32 1.92 -11.43 -41.90
CA PHE A 32 2.78 -10.25 -42.05
C PHE A 32 2.35 -9.14 -41.11
N LEU A 33 3.34 -8.47 -40.50
CA LEU A 33 3.10 -7.39 -39.56
C LEU A 33 2.41 -6.19 -40.23
N SER A 34 1.36 -5.66 -39.60
CA SER A 34 0.64 -4.45 -40.02
C SER A 34 0.95 -3.28 -39.08
N SER A 35 0.76 -3.47 -37.78
CA SER A 35 1.00 -2.43 -36.77
C SER A 35 1.35 -3.06 -35.43
N THR A 36 2.12 -2.32 -34.64
CA THR A 36 2.51 -2.76 -33.30
C THR A 36 1.64 -2.09 -32.24
N GLY A 37 1.41 -2.80 -31.13
CA GLY A 37 0.81 -2.27 -29.91
C GLY A 37 1.68 -2.64 -28.71
N SER A 38 1.31 -2.24 -27.48
CA SER A 38 2.15 -2.43 -26.29
C SER A 38 2.58 -3.90 -26.05
N SER A 39 1.68 -4.86 -26.21
CA SER A 39 2.02 -6.30 -26.18
C SER A 39 1.22 -7.14 -27.18
N TRP A 40 0.34 -6.50 -27.94
CA TRP A 40 -0.56 -7.12 -28.91
C TRP A 40 -0.30 -6.47 -30.26
N TRP A 41 0.21 -7.24 -31.21
CA TRP A 41 0.60 -6.78 -32.53
C TRP A 41 -0.40 -7.30 -33.57
N ARG A 42 -0.69 -6.49 -34.58
CA ARG A 42 -1.64 -6.84 -35.64
C ARG A 42 -0.91 -7.31 -36.87
N PHE A 43 -1.41 -8.40 -37.44
CA PHE A 43 -0.91 -9.05 -38.63
C PHE A 43 -2.01 -9.15 -39.67
N TYR A 44 -1.65 -9.14 -40.95
CA TYR A 44 -2.54 -9.53 -42.04
C TYR A 44 -2.13 -10.90 -42.60
N GLU A 45 -3.11 -11.70 -42.98
CA GLU A 45 -2.89 -12.98 -43.67
C GLU A 45 -2.59 -12.74 -45.16
N ASP A 46 -1.52 -13.37 -45.65
CA ASP A 46 -1.10 -13.39 -47.05
C ASP A 46 -0.40 -14.73 -47.37
N GLU A 47 0.02 -14.93 -48.62
CA GLU A 47 0.77 -16.14 -49.00
C GLU A 47 2.07 -16.28 -48.19
N PRO A 48 2.38 -17.48 -47.66
CA PRO A 48 3.62 -17.71 -46.94
C PRO A 48 4.84 -17.39 -47.80
N GLU A 49 5.65 -16.43 -47.36
CA GLU A 49 6.86 -16.00 -48.07
C GLU A 49 8.04 -16.02 -47.10
N GLU A 50 9.20 -16.45 -47.59
CA GLU A 50 10.44 -16.34 -46.83
C GLU A 50 10.93 -14.88 -46.91
N VAL A 51 10.66 -14.13 -45.85
CA VAL A 51 11.04 -12.73 -45.71
C VAL A 51 11.95 -12.55 -44.51
N ARG A 52 12.73 -11.47 -44.53
CA ARG A 52 13.63 -11.09 -43.45
C ARG A 52 13.11 -9.81 -42.80
N TYR A 53 12.76 -9.90 -41.53
CA TYR A 53 12.52 -8.75 -40.67
C TYR A 53 13.82 -8.30 -40.01
N ARG A 54 14.04 -6.98 -39.98
CA ARG A 54 15.10 -6.33 -39.22
C ARG A 54 14.57 -5.17 -38.39
N LEU A 55 15.08 -5.04 -37.17
CA LEU A 55 14.69 -3.99 -36.23
C LEU A 55 15.83 -2.98 -36.07
N GLU A 56 15.55 -1.73 -36.41
CA GLU A 56 16.51 -0.62 -36.30
C GLU A 56 16.19 0.23 -35.07
N PRO A 57 17.10 0.40 -34.10
CA PRO A 57 16.85 1.25 -32.95
C PRO A 57 16.63 2.71 -33.36
N VAL A 58 15.60 3.36 -32.82
CA VAL A 58 15.35 4.78 -33.13
C VAL A 58 16.48 5.63 -32.56
N GLU A 59 17.17 6.41 -33.41
CA GLU A 59 18.24 7.30 -32.95
C GLU A 59 17.71 8.62 -32.37
N GLU A 60 16.59 9.10 -32.89
CA GLU A 60 16.00 10.39 -32.54
C GLU A 60 15.14 10.33 -31.27
N ARG A 61 15.14 11.43 -30.49
CA ARG A 61 14.43 11.53 -29.20
C ARG A 61 12.90 11.44 -29.31
N ASP A 62 12.34 11.67 -30.49
CA ASP A 62 10.89 11.84 -30.70
C ASP A 62 10.22 10.65 -31.42
N GLY A 63 10.91 9.53 -31.62
CA GLY A 63 10.30 8.36 -32.30
C GLY A 63 10.05 8.56 -33.80
N LYS A 64 10.48 9.70 -34.37
CA LYS A 64 10.23 10.08 -35.76
C LYS A 64 11.10 9.26 -36.71
N LEU A 65 10.47 8.83 -37.79
CA LEU A 65 11.16 8.17 -38.89
C LEU A 65 11.98 9.22 -39.63
N ASP A 66 13.30 9.03 -39.67
CA ASP A 66 14.18 9.84 -40.51
C ASP A 66 13.91 9.48 -41.98
N HIS A 67 13.28 10.41 -42.70
CA HIS A 67 12.85 10.22 -44.08
C HIS A 67 14.03 9.95 -45.02
N LEU A 68 15.19 10.57 -44.79
CA LEU A 68 16.38 10.36 -45.61
C LEU A 68 16.95 8.95 -45.43
N LYS A 69 17.05 8.47 -44.18
CA LYS A 69 17.46 7.08 -43.91
C LYS A 69 16.48 6.06 -44.45
N ASN A 70 15.17 6.34 -44.37
CA ASN A 70 14.16 5.43 -44.93
C ASN A 70 14.27 5.32 -46.46
N GLU A 71 14.49 6.44 -47.16
CA GLU A 71 14.69 6.43 -48.61
C GLU A 71 15.94 5.64 -49.02
N ASP A 72 17.01 5.72 -48.24
CA ASP A 72 18.23 4.96 -48.51
C ASP A 72 18.04 3.46 -48.23
N TYR A 73 17.29 3.09 -47.19
CA TYR A 73 16.92 1.70 -46.92
C TYR A 73 15.97 1.12 -47.98
N GLU A 74 15.02 1.91 -48.49
CA GLU A 74 14.18 1.51 -49.61
C GLU A 74 14.99 1.22 -50.88
N LYS A 75 16.03 2.03 -51.17
CA LYS A 75 16.97 1.76 -52.28
C LYS A 75 17.77 0.46 -52.06
N MET A 76 18.03 0.07 -50.82
CA MET A 76 18.70 -1.18 -50.45
C MET A 76 17.75 -2.39 -50.41
N GLY A 77 16.47 -2.21 -50.76
CA GLY A 77 15.47 -3.30 -50.81
C GLY A 77 14.72 -3.53 -49.49
N TRP A 78 14.89 -2.65 -48.50
CA TRP A 78 14.18 -2.72 -47.22
C TRP A 78 12.93 -1.83 -47.22
N LYS A 79 11.78 -2.43 -46.96
CA LYS A 79 10.51 -1.72 -46.84
C LYS A 79 10.16 -1.47 -45.38
N TYR A 80 9.88 -0.22 -45.04
CA TYR A 80 9.37 0.12 -43.72
C TYR A 80 7.95 -0.44 -43.50
N VAL A 81 7.74 -1.07 -42.34
CA VAL A 81 6.45 -1.68 -41.97
C VAL A 81 5.78 -0.92 -40.85
N ALA A 82 6.46 -0.79 -39.71
CA ALA A 82 5.88 -0.19 -38.52
C ALA A 82 6.98 0.26 -37.55
N SER A 83 6.63 1.15 -36.63
CA SER A 83 7.45 1.49 -35.47
C SER A 83 6.89 0.83 -34.22
N HIS A 84 7.76 0.46 -33.28
CA HIS A 84 7.35 0.00 -31.96
C HIS A 84 7.85 0.95 -30.87
N LYS A 85 6.91 1.76 -30.35
CA LYS A 85 7.20 2.84 -29.40
C LYS A 85 8.32 3.75 -29.96
N ASP A 86 9.07 4.40 -29.08
CA ASP A 86 10.28 5.16 -29.43
C ASP A 86 11.54 4.27 -29.38
N TRP A 87 11.38 2.96 -29.52
CA TRP A 87 12.44 1.99 -29.29
C TRP A 87 13.10 1.57 -30.60
N TYR A 88 12.33 1.09 -31.58
CA TYR A 88 12.84 0.68 -32.90
C TYR A 88 11.81 0.81 -34.04
N HIS A 89 12.32 0.95 -35.25
CA HIS A 89 11.62 0.83 -36.53
C HIS A 89 11.77 -0.59 -37.08
N ILE A 90 10.73 -1.13 -37.70
CA ILE A 90 10.68 -2.50 -38.22
C ILE A 90 10.67 -2.43 -39.76
N TYR A 91 11.66 -3.09 -40.35
CA TYR A 91 11.84 -3.19 -41.79
C TYR A 91 11.65 -4.63 -42.26
N LEU A 92 11.19 -4.78 -43.49
CA LEU A 92 10.93 -6.05 -44.18
C LEU A 92 11.66 -6.06 -45.52
N ALA A 93 12.42 -7.12 -45.80
CA ALA A 93 12.98 -7.40 -47.12
C ALA A 93 12.62 -8.81 -47.58
N GLN A 94 12.53 -9.01 -48.91
CA GLN A 94 12.39 -10.34 -49.50
C GLN A 94 13.71 -11.12 -49.36
N SER A 95 13.65 -12.42 -49.07
CA SER A 95 14.86 -13.21 -48.87
C SER A 95 15.72 -13.22 -50.14
N GLY A 96 16.93 -12.68 -50.06
CA GLY A 96 17.93 -12.70 -51.14
C GLY A 96 18.20 -11.37 -51.86
N THR A 97 17.45 -10.29 -51.59
CA THR A 97 17.59 -9.03 -52.35
C THR A 97 18.31 -7.90 -51.62
N ALA A 98 18.50 -7.97 -50.30
CA ALA A 98 18.98 -6.84 -49.50
C ALA A 98 20.28 -7.15 -48.73
N GLU A 99 21.22 -6.21 -48.77
CA GLU A 99 22.47 -6.21 -47.98
C GLU A 99 22.16 -6.05 -46.48
N GLU A 100 23.02 -6.60 -45.61
CA GLU A 100 22.79 -6.60 -44.16
C GLU A 100 22.89 -5.18 -43.58
N LEU A 101 21.76 -4.66 -43.05
CA LEU A 101 21.63 -3.26 -42.58
C LEU A 101 22.72 -2.80 -41.61
N HIS A 102 23.14 -3.62 -40.64
CA HIS A 102 24.16 -3.25 -39.65
C HIS A 102 24.88 -4.43 -39.01
N THR A 103 26.10 -4.14 -38.55
CA THR A 103 26.91 -5.02 -37.70
C THR A 103 26.46 -4.92 -36.23
N ASP A 104 26.27 -6.08 -35.60
CA ASP A 104 25.80 -6.37 -34.21
C ASP A 104 26.26 -5.41 -33.05
N PRO A 105 27.45 -4.78 -33.06
CA PRO A 105 27.93 -3.99 -31.90
C PRO A 105 27.25 -2.63 -31.67
N PHE A 106 26.87 -1.90 -32.72
CA PHE A 106 26.35 -0.53 -32.60
C PHE A 106 24.93 -0.51 -32.02
N VAL A 107 24.05 -1.35 -32.57
CA VAL A 107 22.67 -1.59 -32.10
C VAL A 107 22.65 -1.98 -30.63
N LYS A 108 23.59 -2.84 -30.19
CA LYS A 108 23.73 -3.28 -28.80
C LYS A 108 24.09 -2.12 -27.85
N SER A 109 24.92 -1.18 -28.28
CA SER A 109 25.33 -0.02 -27.47
C SER A 109 24.20 0.99 -27.25
N MET A 110 23.38 1.21 -28.28
CA MET A 110 22.27 2.17 -28.22
C MET A 110 21.10 1.66 -27.37
N LEU A 111 20.75 0.38 -27.51
CA LEU A 111 19.77 -0.29 -26.65
C LEU A 111 20.18 -0.23 -25.18
N PHE A 112 21.47 -0.43 -24.89
CA PHE A 112 22.00 -0.35 -23.53
C PHE A 112 21.83 1.05 -22.93
N GLN A 113 22.12 2.12 -23.68
CA GLN A 113 21.93 3.49 -23.22
C GLN A 113 20.46 3.83 -22.94
N LYS A 114 19.53 3.39 -23.80
CA LYS A 114 18.09 3.59 -23.59
C LYS A 114 17.60 2.82 -22.35
N TYR A 115 18.06 1.58 -22.18
CA TYR A 115 17.73 0.76 -21.01
C TYR A 115 18.23 1.38 -19.71
N GLN A 116 19.47 1.88 -19.69
CA GLN A 116 20.04 2.56 -18.53
C GLN A 116 19.25 3.81 -18.16
N LYS A 117 18.87 4.66 -19.15
CA LYS A 117 18.03 5.84 -18.91
C LYS A 117 16.65 5.47 -18.35
N SER A 118 16.02 4.43 -18.90
CA SER A 118 14.72 3.94 -18.41
C SER A 118 14.80 3.45 -16.96
N LEU A 119 15.86 2.71 -16.60
CA LEU A 119 16.07 2.27 -15.22
C LEU A 119 16.31 3.43 -14.27
N TRP A 120 17.06 4.47 -14.67
CA TRP A 120 17.24 5.67 -13.85
C TRP A 120 15.92 6.42 -13.64
N SER A 121 15.08 6.50 -14.66
CA SER A 121 13.73 7.08 -14.53
C SER A 121 12.85 6.30 -13.55
N ILE A 122 12.86 4.97 -13.64
CA ILE A 122 12.14 4.08 -12.69
C ILE A 122 12.71 4.21 -11.27
N ALA A 123 14.04 4.24 -11.12
CA ALA A 123 14.67 4.41 -9.83
C ALA A 123 14.32 5.77 -9.21
N LEU A 124 14.26 6.83 -10.02
CA LEU A 124 13.85 8.16 -9.57
C LEU A 124 12.37 8.17 -9.14
N SER A 125 11.48 7.55 -9.93
CA SER A 125 10.07 7.45 -9.54
C SER A 125 9.88 6.63 -8.27
N ASP A 126 10.58 5.50 -8.13
CA ASP A 126 10.53 4.66 -6.93
C ASP A 126 11.06 5.44 -5.71
N MET A 127 12.10 6.26 -5.86
CA MET A 127 12.63 7.11 -4.79
C MET A 127 11.63 8.20 -4.36
N ILE A 128 10.91 8.82 -5.30
CA ILE A 128 9.88 9.81 -5.00
C ILE A 128 8.74 9.16 -4.21
N ILE A 129 8.25 7.99 -4.68
CA ILE A 129 7.20 7.22 -4.01
C ILE A 129 7.65 6.83 -2.60
N LEU A 130 8.88 6.34 -2.46
CA LEU A 130 9.47 5.99 -1.17
C LEU A 130 9.49 7.19 -0.22
N GLY A 131 9.88 8.37 -0.71
CA GLY A 131 9.90 9.60 0.07
C GLY A 131 8.53 10.00 0.59
N VAL A 132 7.48 9.90 -0.25
CA VAL A 132 6.09 10.19 0.16
C VAL A 132 5.60 9.19 1.20
N LEU A 133 5.88 7.89 1.01
CA LEU A 133 5.48 6.85 1.96
C LEU A 133 6.18 7.00 3.31
N ILE A 134 7.49 7.28 3.32
CA ILE A 134 8.26 7.52 4.55
C ILE A 134 7.75 8.76 5.27
N MET A 135 7.45 9.85 4.54
CA MET A 135 6.88 11.05 5.13
C MET A 135 5.51 10.80 5.77
N GLY A 136 4.66 9.99 5.13
CA GLY A 136 3.36 9.57 5.67
C GLY A 136 3.51 8.79 6.97
N ILE A 137 4.43 7.82 7.00
CA ILE A 137 4.74 7.06 8.22
C ILE A 137 5.28 7.99 9.32
N TYR A 138 6.23 8.87 9.00
CA TYR A 138 6.80 9.81 9.96
C TYR A 138 5.74 10.71 10.59
N ARG A 139 4.80 11.23 9.80
CA ARG A 139 3.66 12.01 10.30
C ARG A 139 2.85 11.20 11.30
N LEU A 140 2.52 9.95 10.98
CA LEU A 140 1.75 9.08 11.86
C LEU A 140 2.46 8.79 13.20
N PHE A 141 3.76 8.47 13.16
CA PHE A 141 4.56 8.27 14.37
C PHE A 141 4.73 9.56 15.18
N SER A 142 4.76 10.73 14.53
CA SER A 142 4.90 12.01 15.22
C SER A 142 3.62 12.49 15.90
N THR A 143 2.45 12.00 15.50
CA THR A 143 1.15 12.51 15.98
C THR A 143 0.39 11.54 16.88
N GLU A 144 0.55 10.22 16.74
CA GLU A 144 -0.43 9.26 17.30
C GLU A 144 0.14 8.07 18.09
N VAL A 145 1.46 7.81 18.10
CA VAL A 145 1.96 6.53 18.63
C VAL A 145 3.24 6.70 19.45
N SER A 146 3.09 6.71 20.78
CA SER A 146 4.19 6.86 21.72
C SER A 146 4.94 5.56 22.03
N GLY A 147 4.55 4.40 21.45
CA GLY A 147 5.23 3.14 21.72
C GLY A 147 4.91 1.95 20.80
N PRO A 148 5.71 0.88 20.87
CA PRO A 148 5.57 -0.30 20.01
C PRO A 148 4.29 -1.10 20.23
N ALA A 149 3.74 -1.15 21.46
CA ALA A 149 2.49 -1.86 21.71
C ALA A 149 1.30 -1.10 21.10
N LEU A 150 1.25 0.22 21.25
CA LEU A 150 0.27 1.09 20.60
C LEU A 150 0.35 1.00 19.08
N PHE A 151 1.55 0.90 18.51
CA PHE A 151 1.73 0.67 17.07
C PHE A 151 1.07 -0.65 16.62
N LEU A 152 1.27 -1.74 17.38
CA LEU A 152 0.65 -3.03 17.08
C LEU A 152 -0.88 -2.99 17.24
N ALA A 153 -1.39 -2.23 18.21
CA ALA A 153 -2.82 -2.07 18.47
C ALA A 153 -3.50 -1.04 17.55
N SER A 154 -2.75 -0.25 16.79
CA SER A 154 -3.27 0.81 15.91
C SER A 154 -4.30 0.27 14.92
N PRO A 155 -5.38 1.01 14.60
CA PRO A 155 -6.32 0.61 13.56
C PRO A 155 -5.67 0.56 12.18
N LEU A 156 -4.58 1.31 12.00
CA LEU A 156 -3.83 1.43 10.75
C LEU A 156 -2.68 0.41 10.66
N PHE A 157 -2.57 -0.54 11.60
CA PHE A 157 -1.47 -1.50 11.63
C PHE A 157 -1.32 -2.27 10.30
N LEU A 158 -2.41 -2.77 9.72
CA LEU A 158 -2.37 -3.51 8.46
C LEU A 158 -1.88 -2.65 7.29
N GLN A 159 -2.35 -1.41 7.22
CA GLN A 159 -1.90 -0.46 6.21
C GLN A 159 -0.39 -0.22 6.36
N ASN A 160 0.08 0.04 7.58
CA ASN A 160 1.49 0.26 7.86
C ASN A 160 2.34 -0.97 7.55
N ALA A 161 1.84 -2.18 7.81
CA ALA A 161 2.54 -3.42 7.46
C ALA A 161 2.68 -3.61 5.94
N VAL A 162 1.64 -3.30 5.16
CA VAL A 162 1.68 -3.33 3.69
C VAL A 162 2.64 -2.28 3.15
N VAL A 163 2.56 -1.04 3.65
CA VAL A 163 3.47 0.03 3.26
C VAL A 163 4.91 -0.31 3.62
N GLY A 164 5.18 -0.83 4.83
CA GLY A 164 6.51 -1.27 5.24
C GLY A 164 7.07 -2.37 4.33
N THR A 165 6.22 -3.30 3.89
CA THR A 165 6.59 -4.33 2.92
C THR A 165 6.94 -3.72 1.55
N LEU A 166 6.18 -2.72 1.08
CA LEU A 166 6.49 -1.97 -0.14
C LEU A 166 7.84 -1.24 -0.04
N LEU A 167 8.11 -0.60 1.10
CA LEU A 167 9.38 0.10 1.36
C LEU A 167 10.59 -0.83 1.32
N LEU A 168 10.44 -2.13 1.62
CA LEU A 168 11.50 -3.12 1.50
C LEU A 168 11.63 -3.66 0.08
N ILE A 169 10.52 -4.01 -0.57
CA ILE A 169 10.54 -4.69 -1.87
C ILE A 169 10.96 -3.76 -3.01
N MET A 170 10.48 -2.52 -3.04
CA MET A 170 10.79 -1.58 -4.11
C MET A 170 12.30 -1.31 -4.27
N PRO A 171 13.05 -0.89 -3.22
CA PRO A 171 14.48 -0.63 -3.36
C PRO A 171 15.31 -1.89 -3.62
N LEU A 172 14.95 -3.03 -3.01
CA LEU A 172 15.64 -4.30 -3.30
C LEU A 172 15.52 -4.68 -4.78
N ARG A 173 14.35 -4.44 -5.38
CA ARG A 173 14.08 -4.75 -6.77
C ARG A 173 14.80 -3.80 -7.73
N THR A 174 14.84 -2.50 -7.44
CA THR A 174 15.61 -1.53 -8.23
C THR A 174 17.12 -1.76 -8.10
N ALA A 175 17.62 -1.99 -6.88
CA ALA A 175 19.03 -2.32 -6.64
C ALA A 175 19.44 -3.60 -7.36
N ALA A 176 18.61 -4.65 -7.35
CA ALA A 176 18.87 -5.88 -8.09
C ALA A 176 18.90 -5.65 -9.61
N ALA A 177 18.06 -4.77 -10.15
CA ALA A 177 18.08 -4.41 -11.56
C ALA A 177 19.36 -3.64 -11.93
N ILE A 178 19.74 -2.63 -11.13
CA ILE A 178 20.96 -1.86 -11.30
C ILE A 178 22.20 -2.77 -11.21
N TYR A 179 22.25 -3.65 -10.22
CA TYR A 179 23.35 -4.61 -10.05
C TYR A 179 23.50 -5.53 -11.26
N LYS A 180 22.40 -6.07 -11.80
CA LYS A 180 22.44 -6.93 -13.00
C LYS A 180 23.01 -6.18 -14.21
N VAL A 181 22.61 -4.92 -14.41
CA VAL A 181 23.14 -4.08 -15.49
C VAL A 181 24.61 -3.78 -15.30
N TRP A 182 24.99 -3.40 -14.08
CA TRP A 182 26.39 -3.13 -13.74
C TRP A 182 27.27 -4.36 -13.96
N LYS A 183 26.83 -5.53 -13.49
CA LYS A 183 27.54 -6.80 -13.67
C LYS A 183 27.71 -7.11 -15.15
N LEU A 184 26.65 -6.98 -15.94
CA LEU A 184 26.72 -7.24 -17.36
C LEU A 184 27.65 -6.27 -18.11
N ARG A 185 27.62 -4.98 -17.75
CA ARG A 185 28.56 -4.00 -18.31
C ARG A 185 30.01 -4.44 -18.06
N LYS A 186 30.30 -4.87 -16.84
CA LYS A 186 31.62 -5.38 -16.47
C LYS A 186 31.98 -6.66 -17.23
N ASP A 187 31.03 -7.55 -17.48
CA ASP A 187 31.26 -8.79 -18.25
C ASP A 187 31.50 -8.50 -19.74
N LEU A 188 30.83 -7.49 -20.31
CA LEU A 188 31.04 -6.98 -21.67
C LEU A 188 32.40 -6.30 -21.83
N GLU A 189 32.79 -5.43 -20.89
CA GLU A 189 34.09 -4.74 -20.88
C GLU A 189 35.27 -5.74 -20.78
N ASN A 190 35.06 -6.86 -20.10
CA ASN A 190 36.06 -7.93 -19.97
C ASN A 190 36.08 -8.90 -21.16
N GLY A 191 35.29 -8.67 -22.21
CA GLY A 191 35.23 -9.54 -23.40
C GLY A 191 34.65 -10.94 -23.13
N LYS A 192 34.04 -11.16 -21.95
CA LYS A 192 33.53 -12.47 -21.51
C LYS A 192 32.12 -12.78 -22.03
N SER A 193 31.45 -11.80 -22.64
CA SER A 193 30.08 -11.92 -23.11
C SER A 193 30.03 -12.14 -24.61
N GLY A 194 29.91 -13.41 -25.02
CA GLY A 194 29.28 -13.76 -26.30
C GLY A 194 27.82 -13.28 -26.38
N GLU A 195 27.13 -13.64 -27.47
CA GLU A 195 25.74 -13.29 -27.79
C GLU A 195 24.77 -13.42 -26.59
N ASP A 196 25.05 -14.35 -25.66
CA ASP A 196 24.31 -14.62 -24.42
C ASP A 196 24.08 -13.40 -23.52
N GLY A 197 25.02 -12.44 -23.46
CA GLY A 197 24.85 -11.26 -22.60
C GLY A 197 23.85 -10.23 -23.14
N ALA A 198 23.67 -10.18 -24.46
CA ALA A 198 22.64 -9.34 -25.09
C ALA A 198 21.24 -9.94 -24.88
N GLU A 199 21.11 -11.27 -25.01
CA GLU A 199 19.89 -11.99 -24.67
C GLU A 199 19.57 -11.88 -23.16
N ALA A 200 20.59 -11.84 -22.30
CA ALA A 200 20.41 -11.64 -20.86
C ALA A 200 19.82 -10.25 -20.56
N LEU A 201 20.29 -9.16 -21.20
CA LEU A 201 19.68 -7.82 -21.07
C LEU A 201 18.20 -7.83 -21.38
N CYS A 202 17.87 -8.52 -22.46
CA CYS A 202 16.50 -8.66 -22.93
C CYS A 202 15.71 -9.69 -22.12
N ARG A 203 16.30 -10.36 -21.13
CA ARG A 203 15.56 -11.10 -20.10
C ARG A 203 15.48 -10.36 -18.77
N ILE A 204 16.21 -9.25 -18.58
CA ILE A 204 16.05 -8.33 -17.43
C ILE A 204 14.82 -7.44 -17.66
N ARG A 205 13.69 -8.06 -18.03
CA ARG A 205 12.40 -7.46 -17.70
C ARG A 205 12.30 -7.52 -16.17
N TYR A 206 12.03 -6.38 -15.57
CA TYR A 206 11.40 -6.27 -14.24
C TYR A 206 10.26 -7.31 -14.26
N SER A 207 10.45 -8.49 -13.65
CA SER A 207 9.63 -9.66 -14.00
C SER A 207 8.15 -9.27 -13.94
N SER A 208 7.37 -9.56 -14.99
CA SER A 208 5.98 -9.09 -15.07
C SER A 208 5.21 -9.43 -13.78
N ARG A 209 5.56 -10.58 -13.18
CA ARG A 209 5.09 -11.08 -11.90
C ARG A 209 5.45 -10.18 -10.71
N ALA A 210 6.70 -9.69 -10.60
CA ALA A 210 7.06 -8.73 -9.55
C ALA A 210 6.37 -7.37 -9.75
N GLY A 211 6.09 -6.99 -11.00
CA GLY A 211 5.27 -5.82 -11.32
C GLY A 211 3.86 -5.95 -10.75
N TYR A 212 3.21 -7.07 -11.06
CA TYR A 212 1.87 -7.41 -10.54
C TYR A 212 1.84 -7.53 -9.01
N ALA A 213 2.91 -8.04 -8.39
CA ALA A 213 3.00 -8.11 -6.94
C ALA A 213 3.03 -6.72 -6.29
N VAL A 214 3.79 -5.78 -6.87
CA VAL A 214 3.84 -4.39 -6.38
C VAL A 214 2.51 -3.68 -6.60
N THR A 215 1.88 -3.80 -7.77
CA THR A 215 0.54 -3.22 -7.98
C THR A 215 -0.53 -3.85 -7.10
N PHE A 216 -0.45 -5.16 -6.84
CA PHE A 216 -1.32 -5.82 -5.88
C PHE A 216 -1.13 -5.27 -4.46
N LEU A 217 0.11 -5.07 -4.01
CA LEU A 217 0.40 -4.50 -2.70
C LEU A 217 -0.07 -3.04 -2.58
N ILE A 218 0.05 -2.24 -3.64
CA ILE A 218 -0.49 -0.87 -3.69
C ILE A 218 -2.02 -0.92 -3.59
N ALA A 219 -2.69 -1.79 -4.37
CA ALA A 219 -4.14 -1.95 -4.31
C ALA A 219 -4.62 -2.45 -2.95
N ALA A 220 -3.89 -3.39 -2.34
CA ALA A 220 -4.16 -3.88 -1.00
C ALA A 220 -4.01 -2.78 0.05
N SER A 221 -2.98 -1.93 -0.06
CA SER A 221 -2.81 -0.76 0.82
C SER A 221 -4.00 0.19 0.72
N ILE A 222 -4.52 0.45 -0.48
CA ILE A 222 -5.70 1.30 -0.68
C ILE A 222 -6.93 0.65 -0.05
N LEU A 223 -7.13 -0.66 -0.28
CA LEU A 223 -8.26 -1.39 0.26
C LEU A 223 -8.26 -1.41 1.80
N THR A 224 -7.10 -1.54 2.43
CA THR A 224 -6.99 -1.55 3.90
C THR A 224 -7.44 -0.25 4.57
N VAL A 225 -7.37 0.88 3.86
CA VAL A 225 -7.89 2.16 4.37
C VAL A 225 -9.42 2.11 4.55
N PHE A 226 -10.11 1.34 3.71
CA PHE A 226 -11.57 1.24 3.73
C PHE A 226 -12.12 0.12 4.62
N THR A 227 -11.28 -0.80 5.11
CA THR A 227 -11.73 -1.99 5.86
C THR A 227 -11.38 -1.93 7.36
N GLY A 228 -10.66 -0.92 7.83
CA GLY A 228 -10.11 -0.87 9.19
C GLY A 228 -11.10 -0.39 10.27
N VAL A 229 -12.17 0.31 9.89
CA VAL A 229 -13.14 0.91 10.81
C VAL A 229 -14.54 0.42 10.46
N GLY A 230 -15.17 -0.27 11.39
CA GLY A 230 -16.58 -0.67 11.28
C GLY A 230 -17.42 0.10 12.29
N THR A 231 -18.45 0.80 11.82
CA THR A 231 -19.49 1.33 12.71
C THR A 231 -20.39 0.19 13.15
N GLY A 232 -20.42 -0.10 14.45
CA GLY A 232 -21.31 -1.07 15.05
C GLY A 232 -22.76 -0.58 15.12
N ALA A 233 -23.61 -1.38 15.78
CA ALA A 233 -25.00 -0.99 16.03
C ALA A 233 -25.07 0.20 17.02
N PRO A 234 -26.23 0.90 17.09
CA PRO A 234 -26.46 1.88 18.13
C PRO A 234 -26.23 1.27 19.52
N ILE A 235 -25.61 2.02 20.43
CA ILE A 235 -25.24 1.54 21.77
C ILE A 235 -26.44 0.97 22.52
N GLU A 236 -27.64 1.52 22.33
CA GLU A 236 -28.91 1.06 22.92
C GLU A 236 -29.32 -0.38 22.53
N GLN A 237 -28.79 -0.89 21.42
CA GLN A 237 -28.98 -2.28 21.00
C GLN A 237 -27.88 -3.18 21.58
N GLU A 238 -26.63 -2.74 21.57
CA GLU A 238 -25.51 -3.54 22.10
C GLU A 238 -25.54 -3.72 23.62
N ILE A 239 -26.03 -2.74 24.39
CA ILE A 239 -26.21 -2.88 25.84
C ILE A 239 -27.15 -4.06 26.19
N ARG A 240 -28.09 -4.42 25.30
CA ARG A 240 -28.98 -5.57 25.53
C ARG A 240 -28.28 -6.92 25.34
N GLU A 241 -27.21 -6.95 24.55
CA GLU A 241 -26.49 -8.18 24.23
C GLU A 241 -25.20 -8.34 25.04
N ARG A 242 -24.58 -7.23 25.48
CA ARG A 242 -23.34 -7.21 26.26
C ARG A 242 -23.33 -6.07 27.29
N GLN A 243 -22.62 -6.25 28.40
CA GLN A 243 -22.35 -5.17 29.34
C GLN A 243 -21.26 -4.24 28.77
N LEU A 244 -21.56 -2.95 28.70
CA LEU A 244 -20.67 -1.92 28.14
C LEU A 244 -20.52 -0.77 29.14
N PRO A 245 -19.34 -0.12 29.22
CA PRO A 245 -19.13 1.00 30.12
C PRO A 245 -19.86 2.22 29.57
N VAL A 246 -21.09 2.43 30.02
CA VAL A 246 -22.04 3.43 29.50
C VAL A 246 -22.36 4.46 30.59
N LEU A 247 -22.67 5.69 30.19
CA LEU A 247 -23.01 6.78 31.13
C LEU A 247 -24.11 6.41 32.13
N GLN A 248 -25.13 5.64 31.70
CA GLN A 248 -26.20 5.13 32.57
C GLN A 248 -25.72 4.22 33.71
N GLU A 249 -24.63 3.47 33.53
CA GLU A 249 -24.09 2.61 34.59
C GLU A 249 -23.16 3.40 35.54
N LEU A 250 -22.51 4.43 35.01
CA LEU A 250 -21.58 5.26 35.76
C LEU A 250 -22.30 6.31 36.60
N GLU A 251 -23.41 6.87 36.14
CA GLU A 251 -24.13 7.94 36.83
C GLU A 251 -25.34 7.47 37.63
N THR A 252 -25.62 8.13 38.76
CA THR A 252 -26.72 7.78 39.67
C THR A 252 -28.05 8.46 39.32
N GLY A 253 -28.13 9.19 38.20
CA GLY A 253 -29.29 9.96 37.74
C GLY A 253 -29.83 9.48 36.40
N GLY A 254 -30.99 10.02 35.99
CA GLY A 254 -31.54 9.76 34.66
C GLY A 254 -30.66 10.45 33.61
N VAL A 255 -30.01 9.67 32.76
CA VAL A 255 -29.19 10.21 31.67
C VAL A 255 -30.06 10.31 30.41
N THR A 256 -30.30 11.52 29.95
CA THR A 256 -30.94 11.79 28.66
C THR A 256 -29.85 12.05 27.63
N ALA A 257 -29.84 11.29 26.53
CA ALA A 257 -28.86 11.50 25.46
C ALA A 257 -28.95 12.94 24.94
N ALA A 258 -27.83 13.65 24.91
CA ALA A 258 -27.78 14.96 24.27
C ALA A 258 -27.80 14.74 22.75
N PRO A 259 -28.57 15.52 21.96
CA PRO A 259 -28.44 15.50 20.51
C PRO A 259 -27.06 16.08 20.14
N GLY A 260 -26.07 15.20 19.99
CA GLY A 260 -24.71 15.50 19.57
C GLY A 260 -24.44 15.02 18.15
N GLU A 261 -23.32 15.49 17.57
CA GLU A 261 -22.84 15.16 16.22
C GLU A 261 -22.85 13.66 15.92
N ASN A 262 -22.86 13.32 14.63
CA ASN A 262 -23.09 12.01 13.98
C ASN A 262 -22.41 10.75 14.58
N ASP A 263 -21.49 10.89 15.54
CA ASP A 263 -20.71 9.81 16.18
C ASP A 263 -20.98 9.62 17.69
N THR A 264 -21.90 10.40 18.28
CA THR A 264 -22.31 10.22 19.69
C THR A 264 -23.49 9.25 19.79
N GLY A 265 -23.24 7.98 20.11
CA GLY A 265 -24.31 6.98 20.25
C GLY A 265 -24.07 5.63 19.58
N ASN A 266 -22.98 5.46 18.82
CA ASN A 266 -22.60 4.20 18.19
C ASN A 266 -21.30 3.65 18.78
N VAL A 267 -21.15 2.32 18.76
CA VAL A 267 -19.87 1.67 19.10
C VAL A 267 -19.03 1.54 17.83
N ILE A 268 -17.82 2.06 17.85
CA ILE A 268 -16.90 2.00 16.70
C ILE A 268 -15.94 0.83 16.92
N TYR A 269 -15.98 -0.16 16.04
CA TYR A 269 -15.10 -1.32 16.07
C TYR A 269 -13.89 -1.11 15.17
N PHE A 270 -12.72 -1.51 15.68
CA PHE A 270 -11.47 -1.48 14.94
C PHE A 270 -10.96 -2.89 14.73
N PHE A 271 -10.82 -3.29 13.48
CA PHE A 271 -10.22 -4.58 13.16
C PHE A 271 -8.70 -4.52 13.36
N ASN A 272 -8.16 -5.44 14.15
CA ASN A 272 -6.72 -5.56 14.34
C ASN A 272 -6.31 -7.03 14.53
N PRO A 273 -5.27 -7.55 13.85
CA PRO A 273 -4.82 -8.94 13.99
C PRO A 273 -4.34 -9.35 15.40
N PHE A 274 -3.86 -8.40 16.20
CA PHE A 274 -3.31 -8.62 17.54
C PHE A 274 -4.32 -8.42 18.66
N LEU A 275 -5.46 -7.81 18.35
CA LEU A 275 -6.58 -7.64 19.26
C LEU A 275 -7.68 -8.63 18.88
N LYS A 276 -8.36 -9.20 19.86
CA LYS A 276 -9.57 -10.00 19.61
C LYS A 276 -10.73 -9.06 19.35
N GLU A 277 -10.84 -8.02 20.18
CA GLU A 277 -11.83 -6.96 20.06
C GLU A 277 -11.15 -5.62 20.42
N ARG A 278 -11.42 -4.59 19.63
CA ARG A 278 -11.10 -3.20 19.97
C ARG A 278 -12.31 -2.36 19.60
N TYR A 279 -12.82 -1.61 20.56
CA TYR A 279 -13.90 -0.70 20.30
C TYR A 279 -13.73 0.62 21.03
N GLU A 280 -14.33 1.66 20.47
CA GLU A 280 -14.42 2.99 21.03
C GLU A 280 -15.89 3.38 21.17
N ILE A 281 -16.24 3.85 22.35
CA ILE A 281 -17.57 4.36 22.68
C ILE A 281 -17.43 5.85 22.99
N ARG A 282 -18.24 6.68 22.34
CA ARG A 282 -18.36 8.10 22.68
C ARG A 282 -19.82 8.41 23.02
N GLN A 283 -20.03 8.95 24.20
CA GLN A 283 -21.34 9.34 24.69
C GLN A 283 -21.31 10.73 25.31
N GLN A 284 -22.43 11.41 25.12
CA GLN A 284 -22.67 12.72 25.68
C GLN A 284 -24.12 12.76 26.15
N GLY A 285 -24.33 13.11 27.42
CA GLY A 285 -25.64 13.02 28.04
C GLY A 285 -25.87 14.17 29.01
N TYR A 286 -27.13 14.59 29.12
CA TYR A 286 -27.59 15.45 30.19
C TYR A 286 -28.01 14.60 31.38
N VAL A 287 -27.54 14.98 32.56
CA VAL A 287 -27.81 14.23 33.79
C VAL A 287 -28.89 14.96 34.59
N GLU A 288 -30.09 14.40 34.58
CA GLU A 288 -31.20 14.88 35.41
C GLU A 288 -31.24 14.09 36.72
N ARG A 289 -31.50 14.80 37.83
CA ARG A 289 -31.77 14.16 39.13
C ARG A 289 -33.15 14.59 39.61
N GLU A 290 -33.93 13.64 40.10
CA GLU A 290 -35.17 13.94 40.81
C GLU A 290 -34.86 14.69 42.11
N GLY A 291 -35.12 15.98 42.12
CA GLY A 291 -34.92 16.84 43.29
C GLY A 291 -35.21 18.30 42.97
N LYS A 292 -36.34 18.81 43.48
CA LYS A 292 -36.87 20.17 43.32
C LYS A 292 -35.79 21.25 43.49
N ASN A 293 -35.33 21.81 42.38
CA ASN A 293 -35.27 23.25 42.10
C ASN A 293 -34.63 23.44 40.73
N SER A 294 -35.46 23.90 39.80
CA SER A 294 -35.20 24.13 38.38
C SER A 294 -34.26 25.32 38.13
N GLU A 295 -33.08 25.31 38.76
CA GLU A 295 -31.99 26.26 38.47
C GLU A 295 -30.65 25.57 38.23
N ASN A 296 -30.54 24.25 38.45
CA ASN A 296 -29.31 23.52 38.18
C ASN A 296 -29.30 23.06 36.72
N LYS A 297 -29.01 24.00 35.79
CA LYS A 297 -28.84 23.75 34.35
C LYS A 297 -28.21 22.38 34.08
N ASP A 298 -28.85 21.62 33.19
CA ASP A 298 -28.42 20.34 32.65
C ASP A 298 -26.91 20.34 32.42
N LYS A 299 -26.15 19.70 33.33
CA LYS A 299 -24.71 19.60 33.13
C LYS A 299 -24.48 18.44 32.18
N LEU A 300 -23.89 18.80 31.06
CA LEU A 300 -23.42 17.88 30.05
C LEU A 300 -22.32 17.00 30.66
N SER A 301 -22.55 15.69 30.70
CA SER A 301 -21.54 14.69 31.01
C SER A 301 -21.04 14.06 29.71
N PHE A 302 -19.73 13.80 29.66
CA PHE A 302 -19.07 13.19 28.51
C PHE A 302 -18.35 11.92 28.95
N LEU A 303 -18.48 10.87 28.14
CA LEU A 303 -17.77 9.62 28.31
C LEU A 303 -17.16 9.20 26.98
N LYS A 304 -15.85 8.96 26.99
CA LYS A 304 -15.17 8.20 25.94
C LYS A 304 -14.56 6.95 26.57
N ALA A 305 -14.87 5.78 26.03
CA ALA A 305 -14.33 4.51 26.50
C ALA A 305 -13.66 3.76 25.36
N ASP A 306 -12.37 3.44 25.52
CA ASP A 306 -11.60 2.63 24.58
C ASP A 306 -11.27 1.29 25.25
N LEU A 307 -11.79 0.19 24.71
CA LEU A 307 -11.45 -1.17 25.16
C LEU A 307 -10.47 -1.83 24.18
N TYR A 308 -9.42 -2.42 24.72
CA TYR A 308 -8.43 -3.23 24.02
C TYR A 308 -8.43 -4.65 24.59
N ASP A 309 -9.01 -5.62 23.89
CA ASP A 309 -8.89 -7.05 24.21
C ASP A 309 -7.70 -7.65 23.45
N ALA A 310 -6.56 -7.76 24.11
CA ALA A 310 -5.34 -8.28 23.50
C ALA A 310 -5.37 -9.81 23.36
N ARG A 311 -4.87 -10.36 22.25
CA ARG A 311 -4.74 -11.82 22.12
C ARG A 311 -3.71 -12.41 23.09
N PHE A 312 -2.72 -11.60 23.47
CA PHE A 312 -1.57 -12.00 24.28
C PHE A 312 -1.43 -11.14 25.56
N THR A 313 -1.07 -11.79 26.67
CA THR A 313 -0.90 -11.14 27.97
C THR A 313 0.25 -10.12 27.99
N TRP A 314 1.36 -10.43 27.31
CA TRP A 314 2.49 -9.49 27.19
C TRP A 314 2.08 -8.20 26.45
N LEU A 315 1.16 -8.30 25.49
CA LEU A 315 0.69 -7.16 24.72
C LEU A 315 -0.23 -6.28 25.58
N SER A 316 -1.14 -6.86 26.37
CA SER A 316 -1.96 -6.09 27.31
C SER A 316 -1.13 -5.36 28.37
N GLU A 317 -0.02 -5.96 28.80
CA GLU A 317 0.90 -5.33 29.76
C GLU A 317 1.62 -4.13 29.13
N ALA A 318 2.21 -4.33 27.95
CA ALA A 318 2.90 -3.27 27.24
C ALA A 318 1.93 -2.14 26.82
N LEU A 319 0.72 -2.48 26.37
CA LEU A 319 -0.34 -1.52 26.06
C LEU A 319 -0.75 -0.72 27.28
N CYS A 320 -0.98 -1.36 28.43
CA CYS A 320 -1.35 -0.64 29.65
C CYS A 320 -0.28 0.37 30.04
N ARG A 321 1.01 0.01 29.96
CA ARG A 321 2.12 0.91 30.28
C ARG A 321 2.16 2.10 29.32
N GLU A 322 2.09 1.85 28.02
CA GLU A 322 2.15 2.89 27.00
C GLU A 322 0.92 3.82 27.04
N LEU A 323 -0.28 3.27 27.31
CA LEU A 323 -1.50 4.06 27.46
C LEU A 323 -1.48 4.95 28.72
N VAL A 324 -0.88 4.49 29.82
CA VAL A 324 -0.63 5.31 31.01
C VAL A 324 0.34 6.45 30.70
N GLU A 325 1.39 6.18 29.93
CA GLU A 325 2.37 7.20 29.53
C GLU A 325 1.76 8.25 28.61
N GLU A 326 1.03 7.81 27.58
CA GLU A 326 0.38 8.68 26.61
C GLU A 326 -0.69 9.58 27.24
N HIS A 327 -1.56 9.00 28.08
CA HIS A 327 -2.78 9.70 28.52
C HIS A 327 -2.68 10.29 29.92
N LEU A 328 -1.87 9.70 30.81
CA LEU A 328 -1.75 10.17 32.19
C LEU A 328 -0.47 10.99 32.41
N SER A 329 0.65 10.62 31.75
CA SER A 329 1.95 11.26 32.02
C SER A 329 2.15 12.58 31.26
N HIS A 330 1.51 12.76 30.10
CA HIS A 330 1.55 14.03 29.36
C HIS A 330 0.80 15.19 30.05
N HIS A 331 -0.12 14.90 30.97
CA HIS A 331 -0.99 15.92 31.59
C HIS A 331 -0.36 16.63 32.80
N GLY A 332 0.90 16.35 33.16
CA GLY A 332 1.66 17.09 34.17
C GLY A 332 1.17 16.98 35.63
N GLY A 333 -0.06 16.51 35.85
CA GLY A 333 -0.61 16.13 37.15
C GLY A 333 -0.14 14.74 37.57
N GLY A 334 0.25 14.57 38.83
CA GLY A 334 0.58 13.25 39.36
C GLY A 334 -0.66 12.34 39.35
N TYR A 335 -0.66 11.31 38.51
CA TYR A 335 -1.70 10.28 38.53
C TYR A 335 -1.52 9.36 39.74
N ARG A 336 -2.62 8.76 40.21
CA ARG A 336 -2.62 7.82 41.34
C ARG A 336 -2.75 6.39 40.83
N VAL A 337 -1.87 5.51 41.29
CA VAL A 337 -1.99 4.07 41.09
C VAL A 337 -2.73 3.50 42.30
N LEU A 338 -3.88 2.87 42.08
CA LEU A 338 -4.72 2.28 43.11
C LEU A 338 -4.65 0.76 43.03
N ALA A 339 -4.49 0.09 44.18
CA ALA A 339 -4.67 -1.35 44.27
C ALA A 339 -6.16 -1.65 44.48
N LYS A 340 -6.80 -2.28 43.49
CA LYS A 340 -8.21 -2.74 43.57
C LYS A 340 -8.24 -4.24 43.31
N GLU A 341 -9.01 -4.97 44.11
CA GLU A 341 -9.13 -6.42 43.95
C GLU A 341 -9.67 -6.79 42.56
N GLY A 342 -9.05 -7.79 41.93
CA GLY A 342 -9.42 -8.27 40.59
C GLY A 342 -8.75 -7.53 39.42
N TYR A 343 -8.05 -6.43 39.66
CA TYR A 343 -7.33 -5.67 38.63
C TYR A 343 -5.81 -5.88 38.72
N ASP A 344 -5.16 -6.02 37.57
CA ASP A 344 -3.70 -6.09 37.49
C ASP A 344 -3.06 -4.69 37.56
N SER A 345 -3.77 -3.69 37.04
CA SER A 345 -3.38 -2.27 37.12
C SER A 345 -4.62 -1.39 37.11
N PHE A 346 -4.61 -0.34 37.93
CA PHE A 346 -5.68 0.66 37.98
C PHE A 346 -5.07 2.04 38.25
N SER A 347 -4.95 2.85 37.20
CA SER A 347 -4.29 4.16 37.25
C SER A 347 -5.30 5.26 36.93
N LEU A 348 -5.47 6.21 37.85
CA LEU A 348 -6.45 7.29 37.75
C LEU A 348 -5.76 8.66 37.80
N LEU A 349 -6.07 9.51 36.82
CA LEU A 349 -5.74 10.93 36.85
C LEU A 349 -7.03 11.73 37.03
N GLU A 350 -7.03 12.65 37.99
CA GLU A 350 -8.12 13.58 38.22
C GLU A 350 -7.62 14.99 37.88
N ASP A 351 -8.24 15.64 36.88
CA ASP A 351 -7.97 17.02 36.52
C ASP A 351 -9.28 17.84 36.58
N GLY A 352 -9.51 18.45 37.74
CA GLY A 352 -10.71 19.24 38.02
C GLY A 352 -12.00 18.42 37.95
N LYS A 353 -12.75 18.53 36.84
CA LYS A 353 -14.01 17.80 36.59
C LYS A 353 -13.84 16.62 35.61
N SER A 354 -12.65 16.46 35.05
CA SER A 354 -12.32 15.40 34.12
C SER A 354 -11.49 14.34 34.83
N GLN A 355 -11.79 13.08 34.56
CA GLN A 355 -11.11 11.92 35.11
C GLN A 355 -10.68 11.03 33.95
N ILE A 356 -9.43 10.60 33.98
CA ILE A 356 -8.88 9.63 33.01
C ILE A 356 -8.49 8.38 33.79
N LEU A 357 -9.09 7.25 33.46
CA LEU A 357 -8.79 5.95 34.06
C LEU A 357 -8.15 5.05 33.01
N VAL A 358 -7.03 4.41 33.37
CA VAL A 358 -6.46 3.28 32.63
C VAL A 358 -6.44 2.07 33.55
N ALA A 359 -7.22 1.05 33.19
CA ALA A 359 -7.35 -0.17 33.97
C ALA A 359 -7.00 -1.40 33.12
N ARG A 360 -6.29 -2.36 33.72
CA ARG A 360 -5.96 -3.64 33.10
C ARG A 360 -6.50 -4.78 33.95
N ARG A 361 -7.11 -5.74 33.28
CA ARG A 361 -7.55 -7.01 33.88
C ARG A 361 -7.27 -8.17 32.91
N GLY A 362 -6.30 -9.00 33.24
CA GLY A 362 -5.81 -10.07 32.40
C GLY A 362 -5.28 -9.55 31.06
N LYS A 363 -6.03 -9.86 29.99
CA LYS A 363 -5.72 -9.49 28.60
C LYS A 363 -6.44 -8.22 28.11
N LYS A 364 -7.40 -7.71 28.89
CA LYS A 364 -8.17 -6.53 28.53
C LYS A 364 -7.59 -5.29 29.19
N VAL A 365 -7.52 -4.21 28.42
CA VAL A 365 -7.13 -2.88 28.88
C VAL A 365 -8.25 -1.93 28.52
N LEU A 366 -8.72 -1.17 29.50
CA LEU A 366 -9.79 -0.19 29.36
C LEU A 366 -9.24 1.20 29.67
N VAL A 367 -9.50 2.14 28.76
CA VAL A 367 -9.22 3.56 28.96
C VAL A 367 -10.55 4.30 28.99
N LEU A 368 -10.82 5.04 30.06
CA LEU A 368 -12.01 5.86 30.19
C LEU A 368 -11.63 7.33 30.35
N TYR A 369 -12.24 8.19 29.56
CA TYR A 369 -12.31 9.62 29.76
C TYR A 369 -13.71 9.94 30.22
N TYR A 370 -13.83 10.39 31.47
CA TYR A 370 -15.10 10.76 32.05
C TYR A 370 -15.05 12.20 32.52
N GLN A 371 -15.99 13.00 32.04
CA GLN A 371 -16.23 14.33 32.56
C GLN A 371 -17.65 14.37 33.10
N GLY A 372 -17.76 14.39 34.42
CA GLY A 372 -19.06 14.34 35.08
C GLY A 372 -18.94 14.52 36.58
N ARG A 373 -20.00 14.18 37.32
CA ARG A 373 -20.11 14.50 38.76
C ARG A 373 -19.71 13.33 39.67
N GLU A 374 -19.73 12.10 39.18
CA GLU A 374 -19.38 10.90 39.95
C GLU A 374 -17.87 10.63 39.94
N LYS A 375 -17.38 9.81 40.87
CA LYS A 375 -15.98 9.38 40.89
C LYS A 375 -15.84 8.01 40.25
N LEU A 376 -14.92 7.88 39.28
CA LEU A 376 -14.65 6.59 38.62
C LEU A 376 -14.09 5.56 39.60
N GLU A 377 -13.39 5.98 40.65
CA GLU A 377 -12.86 5.10 41.68
C GLU A 377 -13.97 4.27 42.36
N ASP A 378 -15.12 4.88 42.64
CA ASP A 378 -16.24 4.24 43.34
C ASP A 378 -17.00 3.25 42.43
N LYS A 379 -16.72 3.29 41.12
CA LYS A 379 -17.35 2.44 40.09
C LYS A 379 -16.47 1.27 39.66
N ALA A 380 -15.35 1.02 40.34
CA ALA A 380 -14.43 -0.09 40.04
C ALA A 380 -15.10 -1.48 40.02
N GLY A 381 -16.15 -1.70 40.81
CA GLY A 381 -16.90 -2.96 40.80
C GLY A 381 -17.66 -3.19 39.49
N VAL A 382 -18.34 -2.15 38.97
CA VAL A 382 -19.09 -2.21 37.71
C VAL A 382 -18.14 -2.42 36.53
N LEU A 383 -17.05 -1.66 36.49
CA LEU A 383 -15.99 -1.79 35.49
C LEU A 383 -15.33 -3.18 35.52
N GLY A 384 -15.33 -3.84 36.68
CA GLY A 384 -14.70 -5.14 36.87
C GLY A 384 -15.48 -6.23 36.13
N THR A 385 -16.81 -6.17 36.20
CA THR A 385 -17.72 -7.09 35.53
C THR A 385 -17.61 -6.97 34.01
N ILE A 386 -17.49 -5.75 33.49
CA ILE A 386 -17.33 -5.46 32.05
C ILE A 386 -16.01 -6.06 31.52
N LEU A 387 -14.95 -6.04 32.33
CA LEU A 387 -13.67 -6.63 31.95
C LEU A 387 -13.65 -8.17 32.10
N GLU A 388 -14.55 -8.76 32.88
CA GLU A 388 -14.70 -10.22 32.99
C GLU A 388 -15.44 -10.84 31.80
N SER A 389 -16.50 -10.18 31.31
CA SER A 389 -17.30 -10.63 30.15
C SER A 389 -16.50 -10.54 28.86
#